data_AF-A0A081S3U2-F1
#
_entry.id   AF-A0A081S3U2-F1
#
_cell.length_a   1.000
_cell.length_b   1.000
_cell.length_c   1.000
_cell.angle_alpha   90.00
_cell.angle_beta   90.00
_cell.angle_gamma   90.00
#
_symmetry.space_group_name_H-M   'P 1'
#
loop_
_entity.id
_entity.type
_entity.pdbx_description
1 polymer ?
#
loop_
_entity_poly.entity_id
_entity_poly.type
_entity_poly.pdbx_seq_one_letter_code
_entity_poly.pdbx_strand_id
1 'polypeptide(L)'
;MPIYIEQNPSWSKDMSVEVNEALQYWRDTANVQFEIVDAPSFGITSINWERELKNGYDGYVVGQTNVSIGLGSSNCDGKWKPYSSESIKNILIHELGHIVGLDHAVSKSNIMYPMIQDAKFAPIEQLVTIPQDESVFIKGCSFSADPVYKYNVQVNESKTADIFFVPSENEKHKVDSEMTFDYYSDINCLGIEKSYLNGACKVADSAGMLIINSGDQGTISLKIHLEEK
;
A
#
# COMPACT_ATOMS: atom_id res chain seq x y z
N MET A 1 17.06 21.99 14.99
CA MET A 1 15.63 22.14 15.31
C MET A 1 15.18 20.90 16.05
N PRO A 2 14.82 21.00 17.33
CA PRO A 2 14.41 19.83 18.10
C PRO A 2 13.10 19.27 17.54
N ILE A 3 13.02 17.94 17.44
CA ILE A 3 11.83 17.22 17.02
C ILE A 3 11.64 15.97 17.88
N TYR A 4 10.41 15.74 18.33
CA TYR A 4 10.01 14.52 19.00
C TYR A 4 9.28 13.61 18.00
N ILE A 5 9.57 12.30 18.05
CA ILE A 5 8.88 11.30 17.24
C ILE A 5 8.09 10.41 18.20
N GLU A 6 6.77 10.40 18.07
CA GLU A 6 5.93 9.49 18.84
C GLU A 6 6.35 8.03 18.59
N GLN A 7 6.28 7.21 19.64
CA GLN A 7 6.53 5.78 19.50
C GLN A 7 5.57 5.17 18.47
N ASN A 8 6.11 4.37 17.55
CA ASN A 8 5.29 3.66 16.57
C ASN A 8 4.19 2.83 17.26
N PRO A 9 2.93 2.93 16.81
CA PRO A 9 1.86 2.10 17.32
C PRO A 9 2.16 0.60 17.16
N SER A 10 1.73 -0.23 18.12
CA SER A 10 2.00 -1.68 18.09
C SER A 10 1.38 -2.43 16.91
N TRP A 11 0.41 -1.82 16.24
CA TRP A 11 -0.28 -2.36 15.06
C TRP A 11 0.33 -1.89 13.73
N SER A 12 1.32 -0.99 13.75
CA SER A 12 2.01 -0.53 12.55
C SER A 12 3.38 -1.19 12.42
N LYS A 13 3.97 -1.10 11.22
CA LYS A 13 5.41 -1.33 11.06
C LYS A 13 6.20 -0.20 11.74
N ASP A 14 7.50 -0.40 11.89
CA ASP A 14 8.43 0.64 12.30
C ASP A 14 8.62 1.67 11.16
N MET A 15 8.38 2.95 11.45
CA MET A 15 8.53 4.07 10.51
C MET A 15 9.88 4.79 10.64
N SER A 16 10.82 4.27 11.43
CA SER A 16 12.10 4.94 11.70
C SER A 16 12.89 5.22 10.42
N VAL A 17 12.78 4.36 9.40
CA VAL A 17 13.44 4.58 8.10
C VAL A 17 12.82 5.78 7.39
N GLU A 18 11.50 5.79 7.22
CA GLU A 18 10.77 6.86 6.56
C GLU A 18 10.96 8.23 7.25
N VAL A 19 10.97 8.24 8.59
CA VAL A 19 11.29 9.44 9.38
C VAL A 19 12.70 9.91 9.08
N ASN A 20 13.71 9.04 9.20
CA ASN A 20 15.11 9.43 8.98
C ASN A 20 15.35 9.96 7.56
N GLU A 21 14.75 9.33 6.55
CA GLU A 21 14.83 9.79 5.16
C GLU A 21 14.14 11.15 4.97
N ALA A 22 12.99 11.39 5.59
CA ALA A 22 12.30 12.68 5.51
C ALA A 22 13.09 13.81 6.21
N LEU A 23 13.70 13.54 7.38
CA LEU A 23 14.59 14.50 8.05
C LEU A 23 15.84 14.77 7.21
N GLN A 24 16.41 13.73 6.58
CA GLN A 24 17.56 13.86 5.70
C GLN A 24 17.22 14.68 4.45
N TYR A 25 16.04 14.49 3.84
CA TYR A 25 15.60 15.26 2.69
C TYR A 25 15.71 16.77 2.93
N TRP A 26 15.24 17.24 4.09
CA TRP A 26 15.28 18.67 4.45
C TRP A 26 16.68 19.17 4.83
N ARG A 27 17.53 18.29 5.37
CA ARG A 27 18.96 18.58 5.54
C ARG A 27 19.62 18.81 4.18
N ASP A 28 19.39 17.93 3.22
CA ASP A 28 20.08 17.97 1.94
C ASP A 28 19.52 19.07 1.01
N THR A 29 18.21 19.35 1.10
CA THR A 29 17.53 20.30 0.20
C THR A 29 17.57 21.75 0.71
N ALA A 30 17.51 21.94 2.03
CA ALA A 30 17.36 23.27 2.63
C ALA A 30 18.33 23.55 3.78
N ASN A 31 19.30 22.65 4.03
CA ASN A 31 20.24 22.74 5.15
C ASN A 31 19.56 22.84 6.53
N VAL A 32 18.38 22.26 6.66
CA VAL A 32 17.65 22.19 7.94
C VAL A 32 18.12 20.95 8.72
N GLN A 33 18.65 21.17 9.91
CA GLN A 33 19.05 20.07 10.80
C GLN A 33 18.00 19.86 11.88
N PHE A 34 17.31 18.73 11.80
CA PHE A 34 16.47 18.25 12.88
C PHE A 34 17.29 17.46 13.91
N GLU A 35 16.98 17.64 15.18
CA GLU A 35 17.60 16.96 16.32
C GLU A 35 16.51 16.19 17.06
N ILE A 36 16.57 14.85 17.00
CA ILE A 36 15.57 14.02 17.67
C ILE A 36 15.77 14.14 19.19
N VAL A 37 14.69 14.43 19.90
CA VAL A 37 14.65 14.51 21.37
C VAL A 37 13.82 13.38 21.96
N ASP A 38 14.14 12.98 23.19
CA ASP A 38 13.51 11.81 23.83
C ASP A 38 12.08 12.07 24.35
N ALA A 39 11.68 13.33 24.50
CA ALA A 39 10.37 13.69 25.05
C ALA A 39 9.78 14.96 24.38
N PRO A 40 8.45 15.02 24.20
CA PRO A 40 7.79 16.21 23.70
C PRO A 40 7.83 17.32 24.76
N SER A 41 7.89 18.58 24.30
CA SER A 41 7.71 19.74 25.18
C SER A 41 7.12 20.92 24.41
N PHE A 42 6.65 21.94 25.13
CA PHE A 42 6.03 23.11 24.51
C PHE A 42 6.99 23.80 23.52
N GLY A 43 6.53 23.98 22.28
CA GLY A 43 7.32 24.61 21.22
C GLY A 43 8.25 23.66 20.46
N ILE A 44 8.36 22.38 20.86
CA ILE A 44 9.08 21.37 20.08
C ILE A 44 8.12 20.74 19.06
N THR A 45 8.59 20.59 17.82
CA THR A 45 7.85 19.87 16.78
C THR A 45 7.69 18.41 17.17
N SER A 46 6.50 17.83 17.02
CA SER A 46 6.20 16.44 17.31
C SER A 46 5.53 15.79 16.11
N ILE A 47 6.02 14.61 15.71
CA ILE A 47 5.33 13.72 14.75
C ILE A 47 4.48 12.73 15.52
N ASN A 48 3.19 12.66 15.16
CA ASN A 48 2.20 11.77 15.76
C ASN A 48 1.61 10.85 14.69
N TRP A 49 1.30 9.61 15.08
CA TRP A 49 0.85 8.57 14.17
C TRP A 49 -0.64 8.29 14.33
N GLU A 50 -1.38 8.44 13.24
CA GLU A 50 -2.80 8.18 13.20
C GLU A 50 -3.08 6.98 12.29
N ARG A 51 -3.99 6.10 12.71
CA ARG A 51 -4.34 4.93 11.89
C ARG A 51 -4.88 5.35 10.53
N GLU A 52 -5.84 6.26 10.55
CA GLU A 52 -6.46 6.85 9.38
C GLU A 52 -6.98 8.23 9.79
N LEU A 53 -6.60 9.24 9.02
CA LEU A 53 -7.05 10.61 9.25
C LEU A 53 -8.41 10.84 8.59
N LYS A 54 -9.19 11.76 9.16
CA LYS A 54 -10.55 12.08 8.67
C LYS A 54 -10.52 13.18 7.63
N ASN A 55 -11.65 13.38 6.95
CA ASN A 55 -11.90 14.50 6.02
C ASN A 55 -10.95 14.51 4.80
N GLY A 56 -10.38 13.37 4.41
CA GLY A 56 -9.51 13.25 3.25
C GLY A 56 -8.10 13.79 3.44
N TYR A 57 -7.67 14.01 4.70
CA TYR A 57 -6.26 14.30 5.00
C TYR A 57 -5.47 13.00 5.10
N ASP A 58 -4.23 13.02 4.61
CA ASP A 58 -3.22 11.98 4.83
C ASP A 58 -2.08 12.46 5.75
N GLY A 59 -1.96 13.78 5.89
CA GLY A 59 -1.17 14.47 6.89
C GLY A 59 -1.72 15.87 7.14
N TYR A 60 -1.36 16.47 8.26
CA TYR A 60 -1.52 17.91 8.47
C TYR A 60 -0.61 18.42 9.60
N VAL A 61 -0.39 19.73 9.63
CA VAL A 61 0.30 20.44 10.71
C VAL A 61 -0.63 21.38 11.47
N VAL A 62 -0.64 21.29 12.81
CA VAL A 62 -1.34 22.22 13.70
C VAL A 62 -0.34 23.04 14.51
N GLY A 63 -0.52 24.36 14.51
CA GLY A 63 0.27 25.28 15.35
C GLY A 63 1.77 25.30 15.03
N GLN A 64 2.16 24.86 13.83
CA GLN A 64 3.55 24.74 13.36
C GLN A 64 4.44 23.79 14.20
N THR A 65 3.83 22.99 15.07
CA THR A 65 4.58 22.07 15.95
C THR A 65 3.99 20.68 16.00
N ASN A 66 2.70 20.48 15.72
CA ASN A 66 2.11 19.15 15.77
C ASN A 66 1.88 18.64 14.35
N VAL A 67 2.70 17.68 13.94
CA VAL A 67 2.57 16.96 12.67
C VAL A 67 1.79 15.68 12.93
N SER A 68 0.67 15.49 12.23
CA SER A 68 -0.13 14.27 12.28
C SER A 68 0.00 13.54 10.94
N ILE A 69 0.30 12.25 10.96
CA ILE A 69 0.50 11.42 9.77
C ILE A 69 -0.46 10.23 9.79
N GLY A 70 -1.28 10.11 8.76
CA GLY A 70 -2.11 8.93 8.54
C GLY A 70 -1.28 7.76 8.01
N LEU A 71 -1.39 6.59 8.64
CA LEU A 71 -0.64 5.39 8.28
C LEU A 71 -1.33 4.50 7.25
N GLY A 72 -2.53 4.86 6.81
CA GLY A 72 -3.32 4.10 5.85
C GLY A 72 -4.71 4.66 5.65
N SER A 73 -5.50 3.98 4.82
CA SER A 73 -6.88 4.34 4.53
C SER A 73 -7.77 3.13 4.30
N SER A 74 -9.06 3.30 4.55
CA SER A 74 -10.14 2.36 4.26
C SER A 74 -10.85 2.66 2.92
N ASN A 75 -10.38 3.63 2.14
CA ASN A 75 -11.03 4.09 0.90
C ASN A 75 -11.00 3.07 -0.25
N CYS A 76 -10.22 1.99 -0.15
CA CYS A 76 -10.14 0.95 -1.18
C CYS A 76 -11.39 0.04 -1.19
N ASP A 77 -11.66 -0.63 -0.08
CA ASP A 77 -12.70 -1.68 0.02
C ASP A 77 -13.49 -1.59 1.35
N GLY A 78 -13.42 -0.45 2.03
CA GLY A 78 -13.99 -0.26 3.37
C GLY A 78 -13.19 -0.91 4.49
N LYS A 79 -12.09 -1.60 4.19
CA LYS A 79 -11.16 -2.15 5.18
C LYS A 79 -9.88 -1.32 5.15
N TRP A 80 -9.39 -0.99 6.34
CA TRP A 80 -8.14 -0.26 6.46
C TRP A 80 -6.97 -1.03 5.83
N LYS A 81 -6.19 -0.33 5.00
CA LYS A 81 -4.95 -0.80 4.39
C LYS A 81 -3.83 0.19 4.68
N PRO A 82 -2.62 -0.27 5.03
CA PRO A 82 -1.48 0.60 5.26
C PRO A 82 -1.03 1.26 3.95
N TYR A 83 -0.46 2.46 4.07
CA TYR A 83 0.26 3.10 2.97
C TYR A 83 1.64 2.48 2.75
N SER A 84 2.14 2.61 1.53
CA SER A 84 3.50 2.18 1.19
C SER A 84 4.54 3.02 1.95
N SER A 85 5.75 2.48 2.14
CA SER A 85 6.90 3.24 2.69
C SER A 85 7.08 4.58 1.98
N GLU A 86 7.04 4.55 0.65
CA GLU A 86 7.24 5.74 -0.17
C GLU A 86 6.16 6.79 0.06
N SER A 87 4.90 6.37 0.19
CA SER A 87 3.79 7.27 0.48
C SER A 87 3.93 7.91 1.87
N ILE A 88 4.24 7.13 2.91
CA ILE A 88 4.49 7.66 4.26
C ILE A 88 5.64 8.67 4.27
N LYS A 89 6.76 8.33 3.60
CA LYS A 89 7.90 9.22 3.46
C LYS A 89 7.52 10.53 2.77
N ASN A 90 6.74 10.47 1.68
CA ASN A 90 6.32 11.67 0.95
C ASN A 90 5.35 12.54 1.78
N ILE A 91 4.42 11.94 2.54
CA ILE A 91 3.59 12.68 3.51
C ILE A 91 4.49 13.36 4.54
N LEU A 92 5.43 12.62 5.15
CA LEU A 92 6.36 13.17 6.15
C LEU A 92 7.17 14.34 5.60
N ILE A 93 7.73 14.22 4.39
CA ILE A 93 8.49 15.31 3.77
C ILE A 93 7.58 16.53 3.57
N HIS A 94 6.37 16.34 3.06
CA HIS A 94 5.40 17.42 2.84
C HIS A 94 5.07 18.16 4.14
N GLU A 95 4.66 17.43 5.18
CA GLU A 95 4.27 18.04 6.46
C GLU A 95 5.46 18.71 7.16
N LEU A 96 6.66 18.12 7.09
CA LEU A 96 7.88 18.76 7.58
C LEU A 96 8.24 20.01 6.76
N GLY A 97 7.82 20.09 5.51
CA GLY A 97 7.89 21.29 4.68
C GLY A 97 7.17 22.48 5.31
N HIS A 98 5.98 22.25 5.88
CA HIS A 98 5.28 23.28 6.65
C HIS A 98 6.02 23.66 7.92
N ILE A 99 6.68 22.71 8.60
CA ILE A 99 7.52 23.00 9.78
C ILE A 99 8.72 23.89 9.43
N VAL A 100 9.30 23.73 8.24
CA VAL A 100 10.40 24.59 7.77
C VAL A 100 9.92 25.89 7.12
N GLY A 101 8.61 26.18 7.17
CA GLY A 101 8.01 27.44 6.77
C GLY A 101 7.58 27.53 5.30
N LEU A 102 7.39 26.40 4.62
CA LEU A 102 6.87 26.39 3.26
C LEU A 102 5.35 26.31 3.24
N ASP A 103 4.74 27.10 2.37
CA ASP A 103 3.33 26.95 2.00
C ASP A 103 3.17 25.94 0.85
N HIS A 104 1.91 25.58 0.56
CA HIS A 104 1.60 24.75 -0.58
C HIS A 104 2.11 25.34 -1.91
N ALA A 105 2.72 24.48 -2.72
CA ALA A 105 3.11 24.81 -4.08
C ALA A 105 1.94 24.58 -5.07
N VAL A 106 1.93 25.34 -6.16
CA VAL A 106 0.96 25.15 -7.26
C VAL A 106 1.38 24.02 -8.21
N SER A 107 2.69 23.79 -8.37
CA SER A 107 3.20 22.78 -9.30
C SER A 107 3.02 21.37 -8.75
N LYS A 108 2.40 20.48 -9.53
CA LYS A 108 2.19 19.06 -9.20
C LYS A 108 3.48 18.27 -8.99
N SER A 109 4.60 18.71 -9.57
CA SER A 109 5.90 18.06 -9.44
C SER A 109 6.65 18.46 -8.16
N ASN A 110 6.11 19.41 -7.39
CA ASN A 110 6.74 19.88 -6.15
C ASN A 110 6.21 19.06 -4.97
N ILE A 111 7.10 18.69 -4.04
CA ILE A 111 6.73 17.90 -2.86
C ILE A 111 5.70 18.63 -1.97
N MET A 112 5.66 19.97 -2.01
CA MET A 112 4.68 20.81 -1.31
C MET A 112 3.36 20.97 -2.08
N TYR A 113 3.13 20.25 -3.18
CA TYR A 113 1.80 20.21 -3.81
C TYR A 113 0.81 19.53 -2.86
N PRO A 114 -0.40 20.09 -2.62
CA PRO A 114 -1.32 19.63 -1.57
C PRO A 114 -1.95 18.24 -1.83
N MET A 115 -1.56 17.53 -2.88
CA MET A 115 -2.02 16.17 -3.18
C MET A 115 -0.83 15.30 -3.57
N ILE A 116 -0.68 14.14 -2.93
CA ILE A 116 0.37 13.19 -3.27
C ILE A 116 -0.05 12.43 -4.53
N GLN A 117 0.61 12.70 -5.65
CA GLN A 117 0.22 12.13 -6.95
C GLN A 117 0.48 10.62 -7.04
N ASP A 118 1.56 10.14 -6.41
CA ASP A 118 1.99 8.74 -6.47
C ASP A 118 1.75 8.02 -5.13
N ALA A 119 0.67 8.40 -4.42
CA ALA A 119 0.26 7.70 -3.21
C ALA A 119 -0.18 6.27 -3.56
N LYS A 120 0.25 5.31 -2.73
CA LYS A 120 0.02 3.88 -2.93
C LYS A 120 -0.20 3.19 -1.60
N PHE A 121 -1.02 2.15 -1.63
CA PHE A 121 -1.09 1.19 -0.54
C PHE A 121 0.17 0.34 -0.47
N ALA A 122 0.47 -0.21 0.70
CA ALA A 122 1.60 -1.13 0.85
C ALA A 122 1.35 -2.42 0.04
N PRO A 123 2.42 -3.13 -0.35
CA PRO A 123 2.31 -4.44 -0.98
C PRO A 123 1.48 -5.41 -0.13
N ILE A 124 0.66 -6.22 -0.80
CA ILE A 124 -0.06 -7.33 -0.19
C ILE A 124 0.89 -8.52 -0.18
N GLU A 125 1.27 -8.95 1.03
CA GLU A 125 2.04 -10.15 1.30
C GLU A 125 1.14 -11.16 2.03
N GLN A 126 0.78 -12.26 1.38
CA GLN A 126 -0.13 -13.24 1.96
C GLN A 126 0.37 -14.67 1.77
N LEU A 127 0.14 -15.48 2.80
CA LEU A 127 0.17 -16.93 2.73
C LEU A 127 -1.27 -17.40 2.71
N VAL A 128 -1.68 -18.03 1.62
CA VAL A 128 -3.05 -18.52 1.45
C VAL A 128 -3.03 -20.03 1.29
N THR A 129 -3.96 -20.69 1.95
CA THR A 129 -4.23 -22.11 1.81
C THR A 129 -5.59 -22.27 1.14
N ILE A 130 -5.64 -23.02 0.04
CA ILE A 130 -6.85 -23.23 -0.75
C ILE A 130 -7.13 -24.74 -0.77
N PRO A 131 -8.25 -25.21 -0.21
CA PRO A 131 -8.69 -26.60 -0.33
C PRO A 131 -8.86 -27.05 -1.79
N GLN A 132 -8.97 -28.35 -2.01
CA GLN A 132 -9.26 -28.89 -3.34
C GLN A 132 -10.62 -28.38 -3.82
N ASP A 133 -10.70 -28.05 -5.11
CA ASP A 133 -11.88 -27.53 -5.80
C ASP A 133 -12.41 -26.19 -5.24
N GLU A 134 -11.58 -25.47 -4.48
CA GLU A 134 -11.89 -24.14 -3.97
C GLU A 134 -11.10 -23.02 -4.67
N SER A 135 -11.53 -21.78 -4.44
CA SER A 135 -10.92 -20.58 -5.01
C SER A 135 -10.79 -19.46 -3.98
N VAL A 136 -9.88 -18.51 -4.22
CA VAL A 136 -9.73 -17.29 -3.43
C VAL A 136 -9.64 -16.07 -4.33
N PHE A 137 -10.19 -14.95 -3.88
CA PHE A 137 -10.06 -13.65 -4.53
C PHE A 137 -9.23 -12.70 -3.67
N ILE A 138 -8.14 -12.19 -4.23
CA ILE A 138 -7.25 -11.21 -3.61
C ILE A 138 -7.50 -9.85 -4.27
N LYS A 139 -8.15 -8.97 -3.53
CA LYS A 139 -8.43 -7.61 -3.95
C LYS A 139 -7.14 -6.77 -3.97
N GLY A 140 -6.81 -6.20 -5.13
CA GLY A 140 -5.81 -5.13 -5.21
C GLY A 140 -6.38 -3.80 -4.70
N CYS A 141 -5.53 -2.96 -4.11
CA CYS A 141 -5.90 -1.61 -3.68
C CYS A 141 -5.00 -0.56 -4.34
N SER A 142 -5.63 0.45 -4.93
CA SER A 142 -4.98 1.56 -5.61
C SER A 142 -5.86 2.81 -5.55
N PHE A 143 -5.24 3.99 -5.63
CA PHE A 143 -5.93 5.27 -5.85
C PHE A 143 -6.12 5.60 -7.34
N SER A 144 -5.51 4.82 -8.23
CA SER A 144 -5.68 4.91 -9.69
C SER A 144 -6.91 4.15 -10.16
N ALA A 145 -7.56 4.66 -11.20
CA ALA A 145 -8.67 3.97 -11.86
C ALA A 145 -8.20 2.79 -12.72
N ASP A 146 -6.94 2.80 -13.17
CA ASP A 146 -6.35 1.80 -14.05
C ASP A 146 -4.96 1.32 -13.57
N PRO A 147 -4.88 0.75 -12.35
CA PRO A 147 -3.62 0.35 -11.74
C PRO A 147 -2.89 -0.73 -12.53
N VAL A 148 -1.57 -0.70 -12.43
CA VAL A 148 -0.71 -1.79 -12.88
C VAL A 148 -0.18 -2.51 -11.66
N TYR A 149 -0.65 -3.73 -11.42
CA TYR A 149 -0.13 -4.54 -10.33
C TYR A 149 1.02 -5.41 -10.79
N LYS A 150 2.18 -5.26 -10.16
CA LYS A 150 3.23 -6.27 -10.19
C LYS A 150 2.89 -7.36 -9.19
N TYR A 151 3.17 -8.59 -9.56
CA TYR A 151 2.85 -9.72 -8.69
C TYR A 151 3.87 -10.85 -8.80
N ASN A 152 3.90 -11.64 -7.75
CA ASN A 152 4.63 -12.89 -7.65
C ASN A 152 3.77 -13.88 -6.85
N VAL A 153 3.48 -15.02 -7.45
CA VAL A 153 2.75 -16.12 -6.85
C VAL A 153 3.64 -17.35 -6.87
N GLN A 154 3.84 -17.96 -5.72
CA GLN A 154 4.61 -19.18 -5.55
C GLN A 154 3.76 -20.24 -4.84
N VAL A 155 3.53 -21.37 -5.51
CA VAL A 155 2.80 -22.52 -4.96
C VAL A 155 3.80 -23.49 -4.33
N ASN A 156 3.50 -23.93 -3.11
CA ASN A 156 4.36 -24.85 -2.38
C ASN A 156 4.22 -26.30 -2.86
N GLU A 157 5.17 -27.16 -2.47
CA GLU A 157 5.07 -28.63 -2.57
C GLU A 157 4.94 -29.21 -4.00
N SER A 158 5.52 -28.56 -5.02
CA SER A 158 5.43 -28.98 -6.43
C SER A 158 3.99 -29.05 -6.96
N LYS A 159 3.04 -28.41 -6.27
CA LYS A 159 1.65 -28.26 -6.69
C LYS A 159 1.51 -27.08 -7.66
N THR A 160 0.33 -26.95 -8.25
CA THR A 160 0.03 -25.89 -9.22
C THR A 160 -1.28 -25.20 -8.89
N ALA A 161 -1.51 -24.03 -9.45
CA ALA A 161 -2.79 -23.33 -9.37
C ALA A 161 -3.09 -22.62 -10.70
N ASP A 162 -4.37 -22.42 -10.97
CA ASP A 162 -4.80 -21.50 -12.01
C ASP A 162 -4.94 -20.10 -11.41
N ILE A 163 -4.33 -19.12 -12.07
CA ILE A 163 -4.23 -17.74 -11.58
C ILE A 163 -4.77 -16.84 -12.67
N PHE A 164 -5.72 -15.97 -12.32
CA PHE A 164 -6.33 -15.00 -13.23
C PHE A 164 -6.43 -13.66 -12.53
N PHE A 165 -6.16 -12.56 -13.24
CA PHE A 165 -6.77 -11.29 -12.89
C PHE A 165 -8.19 -11.27 -13.43
N VAL A 166 -9.13 -10.83 -12.60
CA VAL A 166 -10.57 -10.80 -12.91
C VAL A 166 -11.16 -9.42 -12.58
N PRO A 167 -12.20 -8.96 -13.31
CA PRO A 167 -12.77 -7.62 -13.12
C PRO A 167 -13.32 -7.31 -11.73
N SER A 168 -13.74 -8.32 -10.96
CA SER A 168 -14.24 -8.14 -9.59
C SER A 168 -14.36 -9.48 -8.84
N GLU A 169 -14.64 -9.41 -7.54
CA GLU A 169 -14.93 -10.58 -6.69
C GLU A 169 -16.14 -11.40 -7.19
N ASN A 170 -17.05 -10.79 -7.95
CA ASN A 170 -18.19 -11.50 -8.54
C ASN A 170 -17.76 -12.67 -9.43
N GLU A 171 -16.58 -12.60 -10.05
CA GLU A 171 -16.05 -13.70 -10.87
C GLU A 171 -15.68 -14.93 -10.03
N LYS A 172 -15.26 -14.72 -8.77
CA LYS A 172 -15.09 -15.82 -7.82
C LYS A 172 -16.42 -16.50 -7.53
N HIS A 173 -17.50 -15.74 -7.31
CA HIS A 173 -18.83 -16.31 -7.06
C HIS A 173 -19.36 -17.12 -8.26
N LYS A 174 -19.03 -16.68 -9.49
CA LYS A 174 -19.32 -17.47 -10.69
C LYS A 174 -18.55 -18.78 -10.71
N VAL A 175 -17.25 -18.77 -10.39
CA VAL A 175 -16.44 -20.00 -10.26
C VAL A 175 -17.01 -20.94 -9.21
N ASP A 176 -17.32 -20.44 -8.01
CA ASP A 176 -17.91 -21.23 -6.92
C ASP A 176 -19.29 -21.83 -7.29
N SER A 177 -19.96 -21.26 -8.29
CA SER A 177 -21.26 -21.72 -8.82
C SER A 177 -21.16 -22.51 -10.12
N GLU A 178 -19.94 -22.93 -10.51
CA GLU A 178 -19.66 -23.65 -11.77
C GLU A 178 -20.11 -22.91 -13.04
N MET A 179 -20.12 -21.57 -12.98
CA MET A 179 -20.48 -20.71 -14.09
C MET A 179 -19.24 -20.22 -14.85
N THR A 180 -19.43 -19.81 -16.10
CA THR A 180 -18.40 -19.09 -16.87
C THR A 180 -18.11 -17.73 -16.23
N PHE A 181 -16.84 -17.37 -16.14
CA PHE A 181 -16.37 -16.11 -15.55
C PHE A 181 -15.47 -15.34 -16.52
N ASP A 182 -15.36 -14.04 -16.29
CA ASP A 182 -14.57 -13.11 -17.08
C ASP A 182 -13.18 -12.92 -16.45
N TYR A 183 -12.15 -12.79 -17.30
CA TYR A 183 -10.78 -12.54 -16.87
C TYR A 183 -10.04 -11.66 -17.88
N TYR A 184 -8.95 -11.03 -17.42
CA TYR A 184 -8.07 -10.26 -18.29
C TYR A 184 -7.23 -11.24 -19.14
N SER A 185 -7.37 -11.17 -20.47
CA SER A 185 -6.76 -12.11 -21.41
C SER A 185 -5.30 -11.82 -21.79
N ASP A 186 -4.72 -10.74 -21.25
CA ASP A 186 -3.28 -10.49 -21.41
C ASP A 186 -2.49 -11.64 -20.79
N ILE A 187 -1.44 -12.09 -21.47
CA ILE A 187 -0.61 -13.22 -21.03
C ILE A 187 0.07 -12.96 -19.68
N ASN A 188 0.26 -11.68 -19.31
CA ASN A 188 0.80 -11.27 -18.01
C ASN A 188 -0.28 -11.14 -16.92
N CYS A 189 -1.52 -11.50 -17.22
CA CYS A 189 -2.66 -11.43 -16.30
C CYS A 189 -3.25 -12.81 -15.99
N LEU A 190 -2.70 -13.88 -16.56
CA LEU A 190 -3.19 -15.24 -16.34
C LEU A 190 -2.08 -16.29 -16.37
N GLY A 191 -2.30 -17.41 -15.70
CA GLY A 191 -1.43 -18.57 -15.75
C GLY A 191 -2.18 -19.83 -15.31
N ILE A 192 -2.25 -20.80 -16.20
CA ILE A 192 -2.90 -22.10 -15.95
C ILE A 192 -1.85 -23.11 -15.48
N GLU A 193 -2.21 -23.92 -14.49
CA GLU A 193 -1.37 -24.97 -13.90
C GLU A 193 0.05 -24.48 -13.55
N LYS A 194 0.15 -23.34 -12.87
CA LYS A 194 1.44 -22.73 -12.51
C LYS A 194 1.83 -23.07 -11.08
N SER A 195 3.05 -23.58 -10.91
CA SER A 195 3.72 -23.64 -9.60
C SER A 195 4.37 -22.31 -9.23
N TYR A 196 4.62 -21.46 -10.22
CA TYR A 196 5.18 -20.13 -10.06
C TYR A 196 4.70 -19.22 -11.20
N LEU A 197 4.32 -17.99 -10.87
CA LEU A 197 3.96 -16.96 -11.83
C LEU A 197 4.39 -15.59 -11.31
N ASN A 198 5.04 -14.79 -12.15
CA ASN A 198 5.28 -13.39 -11.89
C ASN A 198 4.91 -12.56 -13.13
N GLY A 199 4.67 -11.28 -12.93
CA GLY A 199 4.34 -10.40 -14.03
C GLY A 199 3.89 -9.03 -13.57
N ALA A 200 3.36 -8.28 -14.51
CA ALA A 200 2.66 -7.03 -14.25
C ALA A 200 1.38 -7.00 -15.08
N CYS A 201 0.25 -6.76 -14.45
CA CYS A 201 -1.05 -6.77 -15.08
C CYS A 201 -1.73 -5.40 -14.89
N LYS A 202 -2.16 -4.78 -16.00
CA LYS A 202 -2.97 -3.56 -15.98
C LYS A 202 -4.44 -3.94 -15.87
N VAL A 203 -5.12 -3.44 -14.84
CA VAL A 203 -6.52 -3.79 -14.54
C VAL A 203 -7.33 -2.55 -14.16
N ALA A 204 -8.63 -2.71 -13.98
CA ALA A 204 -9.49 -1.68 -13.38
C ALA A 204 -9.33 -1.67 -11.85
N ASP A 205 -9.66 -0.54 -11.21
CA ASP A 205 -9.68 -0.40 -9.75
C ASP A 205 -10.53 -1.46 -9.04
N SER A 206 -11.61 -1.95 -9.66
CA SER A 206 -12.50 -3.00 -9.14
C SER A 206 -11.91 -4.41 -9.21
N ALA A 207 -10.86 -4.61 -9.99
CA ALA A 207 -10.27 -5.92 -10.24
C ALA A 207 -9.48 -6.50 -9.06
N GLY A 208 -9.10 -7.77 -9.20
CA GLY A 208 -8.23 -8.49 -8.28
C GLY A 208 -7.74 -9.81 -8.87
N MET A 209 -6.95 -10.54 -8.10
CA MET A 209 -6.38 -11.83 -8.48
C MET A 209 -7.26 -12.97 -7.95
N LEU A 210 -7.83 -13.75 -8.86
CA LEU A 210 -8.52 -15.01 -8.58
C LEU A 210 -7.52 -16.16 -8.71
N ILE A 211 -7.44 -17.00 -7.68
CA ILE A 211 -6.61 -18.22 -7.69
C ILE A 211 -7.53 -19.41 -7.43
N ILE A 212 -7.44 -20.42 -8.29
CA ILE A 212 -8.30 -21.60 -8.28
C ILE A 212 -7.42 -22.84 -8.09
N ASN A 213 -7.82 -23.71 -7.16
CA ASN A 213 -7.23 -25.02 -6.98
C ASN A 213 -8.06 -26.09 -7.70
N SER A 214 -7.92 -26.17 -9.02
CA SER A 214 -8.69 -27.05 -9.91
C SER A 214 -8.08 -28.45 -10.09
N GLY A 215 -6.89 -28.70 -9.55
CA GLY A 215 -6.16 -29.98 -9.71
C GLY A 215 -6.52 -31.03 -8.65
N ASP A 216 -6.45 -32.31 -9.02
CA ASP A 216 -6.55 -33.44 -8.07
C ASP A 216 -5.25 -33.61 -7.28
N GLN A 217 -4.93 -32.59 -6.47
CA GLN A 217 -3.68 -32.45 -5.70
C GLN A 217 -3.91 -32.15 -4.21
N GLY A 218 -5.17 -32.22 -3.77
CA GLY A 218 -5.59 -31.82 -2.44
C GLY A 218 -5.40 -30.33 -2.19
N THR A 219 -5.34 -29.94 -0.91
CA THR A 219 -5.12 -28.56 -0.47
C THR A 219 -3.77 -28.02 -0.93
N ILE A 220 -3.73 -26.82 -1.50
CA ILE A 220 -2.51 -26.09 -1.85
C ILE A 220 -2.23 -24.98 -0.86
N SER A 221 -0.96 -24.61 -0.71
CA SER A 221 -0.53 -23.41 0.00
C SER A 221 0.35 -22.57 -0.91
N LEU A 222 0.12 -21.27 -0.93
CA LEU A 222 0.79 -20.36 -1.84
C LEU A 222 1.14 -19.04 -1.18
N LYS A 223 2.32 -18.52 -1.56
CA LYS A 223 2.79 -17.20 -1.18
C LYS A 223 2.48 -16.22 -2.30
N ILE A 224 1.87 -15.10 -1.94
CA ILE A 224 1.43 -14.06 -2.87
C ILE A 224 2.09 -12.75 -2.44
N HIS A 225 2.74 -12.11 -3.40
CA HIS A 225 3.14 -10.70 -3.35
C HIS A 225 2.39 -9.96 -4.46
N LEU A 226 1.72 -8.85 -4.13
CA LEU A 226 1.00 -8.00 -5.07
C LEU A 226 1.24 -6.53 -4.70
N GLU A 227 1.81 -5.75 -5.61
CA GLU A 227 2.14 -4.34 -5.39
C GLU A 227 1.74 -3.48 -6.59
N GLU A 228 1.36 -2.23 -6.36
CA GLU A 228 1.11 -1.26 -7.43
C GLU A 228 2.43 -0.67 -7.96
N LYS A 229 2.61 -0.73 -9.28
CA LYS A 229 3.82 -0.28 -9.99
C LYS A 229 4.00 1.23 -9.94
#